data_AF-A0A6B3FLS9-F1
#
_entry.id   AF-A0A6B3FLS9-F1
#
_cell.length_a   1.000
_cell.length_b   1.000
_cell.length_c   1.000
_cell.angle_alpha   90.00
_cell.angle_beta   90.00
_cell.angle_gamma   90.00
#
_symmetry.space_group_name_H-M   'P 1'
#
loop_
_entity.id
_entity.type
_entity.pdbx_description
1 polymer ?
#
loop_
_entity_poly.entity_id
_entity_poly.type
_entity_poly.pdbx_seq_one_letter_code
_entity_poly.pdbx_strand_id
1 'polypeptide(L)'
;NTARIAGAAALVLALTVGASVFAGARLVRPLHALTGAAQRMRDGEQPASVPVSGDDEVGRLAAAFNDMSAHRARLEEQRKAMVSDVAHELRTPLSNIRGWLEAAQDGLADPDPAFVSSLLEEAVLLQHIIDDLQDL
;
A
#
# COMPACT_ATOMS: atom_id res chain seq x y z
N ASN A 1 -28.64 46.87 -38.25
CA ASN A 1 -28.93 46.02 -37.07
C ASN A 1 -28.37 44.61 -37.17
N THR A 2 -28.55 43.91 -38.29
CA THR A 2 -28.09 42.51 -38.48
C THR A 2 -26.61 42.29 -38.17
N ALA A 3 -25.71 43.16 -38.64
CA ALA A 3 -24.27 43.04 -38.36
C ALA A 3 -23.93 43.17 -36.87
N ARG A 4 -24.65 44.02 -36.12
CA ARG A 4 -24.46 44.17 -34.67
C ARG A 4 -24.94 42.94 -33.90
N ILE A 5 -26.08 42.39 -34.32
CA ILE A 5 -26.64 41.16 -33.73
C ILE A 5 -25.73 39.96 -34.01
N ALA A 6 -25.23 39.83 -35.24
CA ALA A 6 -24.29 38.77 -35.61
C ALA A 6 -22.97 38.88 -34.84
N GLY A 7 -22.42 40.08 -34.68
CA GLY A 7 -21.21 40.31 -33.87
C GLY A 7 -21.42 39.96 -32.40
N ALA A 8 -22.55 40.36 -31.80
CA ALA A 8 -22.87 40.02 -30.42
C ALA A 8 -23.06 38.51 -30.22
N ALA A 9 -23.76 37.83 -31.13
CA ALA A 9 -23.95 36.39 -31.08
C ALA A 9 -22.62 35.63 -31.19
N ALA A 10 -21.74 36.03 -32.10
CA ALA A 10 -20.42 35.42 -32.26
C ALA A 10 -19.55 35.60 -30.99
N LEU A 11 -19.60 36.77 -30.36
CA LEU A 11 -18.86 37.04 -29.12
C LEU A 11 -19.35 36.16 -27.97
N VAL A 12 -20.67 36.07 -27.77
CA VAL A 12 -21.26 35.22 -26.72
C VAL A 12 -20.88 33.75 -26.94
N LEU A 13 -20.92 33.29 -28.19
CA LEU A 13 -20.55 31.92 -28.54
C LEU A 13 -19.06 31.64 -28.28
N ALA A 14 -18.17 32.57 -28.64
CA ALA A 14 -16.75 32.46 -28.33
C ALA A 14 -16.48 32.43 -26.82
N LEU A 15 -17.16 33.28 -26.04
CA LEU A 15 -17.01 33.33 -24.58
C LEU A 15 -17.50 32.04 -23.90
N THR A 16 -18.64 31.50 -24.34
CA THR A 16 -19.20 30.27 -23.79
C THR A 16 -18.34 29.05 -24.11
N VAL A 17 -17.83 28.93 -25.34
CA VAL A 17 -16.88 27.88 -25.71
C VAL A 17 -15.58 28.03 -24.92
N GLY A 18 -15.04 29.24 -24.84
CA GLY A 18 -13.82 29.53 -24.07
C GLY A 18 -13.95 29.17 -22.59
N ALA A 19 -15.05 29.60 -21.95
CA ALA A 19 -15.34 29.26 -20.56
C ALA A 19 -15.51 27.76 -20.33
N SER A 20 -16.17 27.05 -21.27
CA SER A 20 -16.38 25.60 -21.18
C SER A 20 -15.06 24.83 -21.27
N VAL A 21 -14.19 25.19 -22.23
CA VAL A 21 -12.86 24.58 -22.37
C VAL A 21 -12.00 24.87 -21.14
N PHE A 22 -12.07 26.08 -20.60
CA PHE A 22 -11.34 26.47 -19.39
C PHE A 22 -11.81 25.69 -18.15
N ALA A 23 -13.12 25.60 -17.93
CA ALA A 23 -13.70 24.82 -16.84
C ALA A 23 -13.35 23.32 -16.95
N GLY A 24 -13.43 22.75 -18.16
CA GLY A 24 -13.03 21.37 -18.42
C GLY A 24 -11.55 21.12 -18.10
N ALA A 25 -10.67 22.05 -18.47
CA ALA A 25 -9.25 21.95 -18.15
C ALA A 25 -8.97 22.06 -16.64
N ARG A 26 -9.75 22.85 -15.90
CA ARG A 26 -9.53 23.12 -14.47
C ARG A 26 -10.21 22.12 -13.52
N LEU A 27 -11.32 21.49 -13.94
CA LEU A 27 -12.12 20.60 -13.07
C LEU A 27 -12.12 19.14 -13.56
N VAL A 28 -12.40 18.91 -14.85
CA VAL A 28 -12.63 17.56 -15.38
C VAL A 28 -11.32 16.78 -15.52
N ARG A 29 -10.23 17.45 -15.91
CA ARG A 29 -8.91 16.80 -16.06
C ARG A 29 -8.36 16.26 -14.74
N PRO A 30 -8.30 17.03 -13.63
CA PRO A 30 -7.82 16.49 -12.35
C PRO A 30 -8.68 15.35 -11.81
N LEU A 31 -10.00 15.39 -12.00
CA LEU A 31 -10.90 14.30 -11.57
C LEU A 31 -10.65 12.99 -12.31
N HIS A 32 -10.39 13.05 -13.62
CA HIS A 32 -9.96 11.86 -14.37
C HIS A 32 -8.60 11.34 -13.90
N ALA A 33 -7.66 12.24 -13.58
CA ALA A 33 -6.36 11.85 -13.05
C ALA A 33 -6.49 11.13 -11.69
N LEU A 34 -7.34 11.64 -10.78
CA LEU A 34 -7.65 11.00 -9.50
C LEU A 34 -8.30 9.64 -9.69
N THR A 35 -9.29 9.54 -10.58
CA THR A 35 -9.97 8.28 -10.88
C THR A 35 -8.99 7.23 -11.41
N GLY A 36 -8.13 7.61 -12.35
CA GLY A 36 -7.10 6.73 -12.88
C GLY A 36 -6.05 6.33 -11.84
N ALA A 37 -5.64 7.26 -10.98
CA ALA A 37 -4.72 6.95 -9.88
C ALA A 37 -5.34 6.00 -8.84
N ALA A 38 -6.62 6.16 -8.51
CA ALA A 38 -7.35 5.26 -7.62
C ALA A 38 -7.49 3.84 -8.21
N GLN A 39 -7.73 3.74 -9.53
CA GLN A 39 -7.78 2.44 -10.23
C GLN A 39 -6.42 1.73 -10.20
N ARG A 40 -5.33 2.42 -10.53
CA ARG A 40 -3.96 1.87 -10.43
C ARG A 40 -3.63 1.43 -9.00
N MET A 41 -4.03 2.23 -8.01
CA MET A 41 -3.84 1.89 -6.60
C MET A 41 -4.59 0.60 -6.21
N ARG A 42 -5.82 0.40 -6.70
CA ARG A 42 -6.59 -0.84 -6.50
C ARG A 42 -5.88 -2.04 -7.11
N ASP A 43 -5.29 -1.85 -8.30
CA ASP A 43 -4.63 -2.91 -9.04
C ASP A 43 -3.22 -3.23 -8.49
N GLY A 44 -2.80 -2.56 -7.41
CA GLY A 44 -1.56 -2.82 -6.68
C GLY A 44 -0.34 -2.13 -7.26
N GLU A 45 -0.52 -1.22 -8.23
CA GLU A 45 0.57 -0.44 -8.80
C GLU A 45 1.13 0.59 -7.81
N GLN A 46 2.37 1.01 -8.04
CA GLN A 46 3.09 1.97 -7.21
C GLN A 46 2.26 3.25 -6.99
N PRO A 47 2.29 3.84 -5.77
CA PRO A 47 1.60 5.09 -5.46
C PRO A 47 1.85 6.17 -6.52
N ALA A 48 0.83 6.47 -7.33
CA ALA A 48 0.91 7.54 -8.30
C ALA A 48 0.49 8.85 -7.64
N SER A 49 1.40 9.83 -7.58
CA SER A 49 1.07 11.17 -7.09
C SER A 49 0.20 11.90 -8.12
N VAL A 50 -0.93 12.43 -7.67
CA VAL A 50 -1.77 13.30 -8.50
C VAL A 50 -1.32 14.76 -8.30
N PRO A 51 -1.12 15.54 -9.38
CA PRO A 51 -0.76 16.95 -9.25
C PRO A 51 -1.83 17.72 -8.47
N VAL A 52 -1.41 18.42 -7.41
CA VAL A 52 -2.28 19.34 -6.66
C VAL A 52 -2.23 20.68 -7.38
N SER A 53 -3.34 21.09 -8.00
CA SER A 53 -3.44 22.35 -8.73
C SER A 53 -4.53 23.22 -8.10
N GLY A 54 -4.13 24.39 -7.60
CA GLY A 54 -5.04 25.34 -6.96
C GLY A 54 -5.43 24.99 -5.52
N ASP A 55 -5.98 25.97 -4.82
CA ASP A 55 -6.45 25.86 -3.43
C ASP A 55 -7.97 25.59 -3.34
N ASP A 56 -8.57 25.09 -4.42
CA ASP A 56 -9.99 24.74 -4.49
C ASP A 56 -10.28 23.34 -3.94
N GLU A 57 -11.54 22.94 -3.93
CA GLU A 57 -11.98 21.63 -3.44
C GLU A 57 -11.32 20.47 -4.19
N VAL A 58 -11.00 20.65 -5.47
CA VAL A 58 -10.35 19.63 -6.29
C VAL A 58 -8.87 19.50 -5.90
N GLY A 59 -8.18 20.61 -5.68
CA GLY A 59 -6.83 20.64 -5.13
C GLY A 59 -6.76 19.97 -3.76
N ARG A 60 -7.69 20.29 -2.86
CA ARG A 60 -7.79 19.66 -1.53
C ARG A 60 -8.05 18.15 -1.61
N LEU A 61 -8.91 17.70 -2.52
CA LEU A 61 -9.17 16.28 -2.75
C LEU A 61 -7.92 15.56 -3.28
N ALA A 62 -7.18 16.19 -4.20
CA ALA A 62 -5.92 15.62 -4.70
C ALA A 62 -4.87 15.51 -3.59
N ALA A 63 -4.76 16.51 -2.72
CA ALA A 63 -3.88 16.47 -1.55
C ALA A 63 -4.26 15.34 -0.58
N ALA A 64 -5.55 15.20 -0.25
CA ALA A 64 -6.05 14.13 0.61
C ALA A 64 -5.82 12.73 0.01
N PHE A 65 -6.01 12.58 -1.31
CA PHE A 65 -5.72 11.34 -2.01
C PHE A 65 -4.22 10.98 -1.93
N ASN A 66 -3.34 11.95 -2.15
CA ASN A 66 -1.89 11.73 -2.07
C ASN A 66 -1.46 11.33 -0.65
N ASP A 67 -2.03 11.96 0.38
CA ASP A 67 -1.75 11.61 1.78
C ASP A 67 -2.22 10.19 2.12
N MET A 68 -3.44 9.83 1.73
CA MET A 68 -3.97 8.47 1.87
C MET A 68 -3.09 7.43 1.15
N SER A 69 -2.66 7.75 -0.09
CA SER A 69 -1.78 6.90 -0.90
C SER A 69 -0.43 6.68 -0.22
N ALA A 70 0.16 7.74 0.33
CA ALA A 70 1.42 7.67 1.08
C ALA A 70 1.26 6.88 2.39
N HIS A 71 0.16 7.09 3.12
CA HIS A 71 -0.12 6.34 4.35
C HIS A 71 -0.27 4.85 4.07
N ARG A 72 -1.02 4.47 3.02
CA ARG A 72 -1.15 3.06 2.59
C ARG A 72 0.21 2.44 2.23
N ALA A 73 1.06 3.19 1.53
CA ALA A 73 2.40 2.70 1.18
C ALA A 73 3.25 2.40 2.42
N ARG A 74 3.19 3.27 3.44
CA ARG A 74 3.88 3.04 4.72
C ARG A 74 3.33 1.82 5.46
N LEU A 75 2.01 1.64 5.50
CA LEU A 75 1.40 0.44 6.11
C LEU A 75 1.82 -0.84 5.41
N GLU A 76 1.92 -0.85 4.07
CA GLU A 76 2.40 -2.01 3.32
C GLU A 76 3.88 -2.30 3.61
N GLU A 77 4.72 -1.27 3.73
CA GLU A 77 6.12 -1.40 4.11
C GLU A 77 6.26 -1.96 5.53
N GLN A 78 5.49 -1.46 6.49
CA GLN A 78 5.43 -1.98 7.85
C GLN A 78 4.95 -3.44 7.90
N ARG A 79 3.91 -3.79 7.13
CA ARG A 79 3.44 -5.18 7.02
C ARG A 79 4.55 -6.10 6.50
N LYS A 80 5.28 -5.67 5.46
CA LYS A 80 6.39 -6.45 4.90
C LYS A 80 7.54 -6.60 5.87
N ALA A 81 7.90 -5.54 6.60
CA ALA A 81 8.92 -5.59 7.64
C ALA A 81 8.52 -6.58 8.76
N MET A 82 7.30 -6.44 9.29
CA MET A 82 6.76 -7.36 10.30
C MET A 82 6.81 -8.82 9.84
N VAL A 83 6.35 -9.13 8.61
CA VAL A 83 6.42 -10.50 8.06
C VAL A 83 7.86 -11.00 7.94
N SER A 84 8.80 -10.13 7.56
CA SER A 84 10.22 -10.47 7.47
C SER A 84 10.81 -10.77 8.85
N ASP A 85 10.50 -9.95 9.84
CA ASP A 85 11.00 -10.09 11.21
C ASP A 85 10.48 -11.37 11.85
N VAL A 86 9.18 -11.63 11.72
CA VAL A 86 8.54 -12.90 12.12
C VAL A 86 9.21 -14.10 11.45
N ALA A 87 9.41 -14.05 10.13
CA ALA A 87 10.04 -15.15 9.41
C ALA A 87 11.49 -15.40 9.88
N HIS A 88 12.18 -14.35 10.35
CA HIS A 88 13.52 -14.48 10.93
C HIS A 88 13.47 -15.13 12.32
N GLU A 89 12.57 -14.66 13.19
CA GLU A 89 12.40 -15.19 14.54
C GLU A 89 11.95 -16.65 14.55
N LEU A 90 11.10 -17.07 13.61
CA LEU A 90 10.68 -18.47 13.48
C LEU A 90 11.78 -19.37 12.88
N ARG A 91 12.69 -18.82 12.07
CA ARG A 91 13.72 -19.62 11.39
C ARG A 91 14.73 -20.21 12.36
N THR A 92 15.17 -19.44 13.35
CA THR A 92 16.16 -19.87 14.34
C THR A 92 15.69 -21.13 15.08
N PRO A 93 14.52 -21.13 15.73
CA PRO A 93 14.06 -22.29 16.47
C PRO A 93 13.74 -23.49 15.59
N LEU A 94 13.19 -23.26 14.39
CA LEU A 94 13.01 -24.34 13.43
C LEU A 94 14.34 -24.96 12.98
N SER A 95 15.38 -24.15 12.80
CA SER A 95 16.72 -24.65 12.41
C SER A 95 17.37 -25.44 13.54
N ASN A 96 17.17 -25.03 14.79
CA ASN A 96 17.65 -25.75 15.96
C ASN A 96 16.96 -27.11 16.09
N ILE A 97 15.61 -27.15 16.04
CA ILE A 97 14.84 -28.40 16.04
C ILE A 97 15.33 -29.34 14.93
N ARG A 98 15.50 -28.81 13.71
CA ARG A 98 15.99 -29.60 12.57
C ARG A 98 17.39 -30.15 12.84
N GLY A 99 18.32 -29.32 13.32
CA GLY A 99 19.69 -29.74 13.60
C GLY A 99 19.78 -30.84 14.66
N TRP A 100 18.97 -30.76 15.72
CA TRP A 100 18.87 -31.83 16.73
C TRP A 100 18.33 -33.13 16.14
N LEU A 101 17.28 -33.05 15.32
CA LEU A 101 16.71 -34.23 14.65
C LEU A 101 17.68 -34.86 13.64
N GLU A 102 18.42 -34.05 12.88
CA GLU A 102 19.48 -34.50 11.97
C GLU A 102 20.60 -35.21 12.75
N ALA A 103 21.07 -34.62 13.86
CA ALA A 103 22.10 -35.24 14.71
C ALA A 103 21.65 -36.58 15.31
N ALA A 104 20.39 -36.68 15.73
CA ALA A 104 19.83 -37.94 16.23
C ALA A 104 19.71 -38.99 15.12
N GLN A 105 19.29 -38.59 13.91
CA GLN A 105 19.20 -39.48 12.75
C GLN A 105 20.56 -40.03 12.33
N ASP A 106 21.60 -39.21 12.39
CA ASP A 106 22.98 -39.59 12.04
C ASP A 106 23.68 -40.38 13.18
N GLY A 107 23.01 -40.62 14.30
CA GLY A 107 23.57 -41.31 15.47
C GLY A 107 24.62 -40.49 16.23
N LEU A 108 24.67 -39.18 15.99
CA LEU A 108 25.56 -38.23 16.65
C LEU A 108 25.00 -37.73 17.98
N ALA A 109 23.70 -37.90 18.22
CA ALA A 109 23.01 -37.57 19.47
C ALA A 109 22.09 -38.72 19.89
N ASP A 110 22.10 -39.07 21.18
CA ASP A 110 21.14 -40.04 21.75
C ASP A 110 19.83 -39.30 22.10
N PRO A 111 18.66 -39.85 21.73
CA PRO A 111 17.35 -39.27 22.04
C PRO A 111 16.98 -39.49 23.51
N ASP A 112 17.77 -38.91 24.41
CA ASP A 112 17.60 -38.97 25.85
C ASP A 112 16.53 -37.94 26.33
N PRO A 113 16.16 -37.95 27.62
CA PRO A 113 15.20 -36.99 28.14
C PRO A 113 15.62 -35.52 27.98
N ALA A 114 16.92 -35.21 27.98
CA ALA A 114 17.43 -33.85 27.82
C ALA A 114 17.28 -33.37 26.36
N PHE A 115 17.50 -34.25 25.40
CA PHE A 115 17.23 -34.04 23.99
C PHE A 115 15.75 -33.71 23.76
N VAL A 116 14.85 -34.52 24.32
CA VAL A 116 13.40 -34.31 24.19
C VAL A 116 12.97 -32.98 24.85
N SER A 117 13.53 -32.64 26.02
CA SER A 117 13.28 -31.36 26.68
C SER A 117 13.70 -30.18 25.80
N SER A 118 14.89 -30.26 25.19
CA SER A 118 15.43 -29.19 24.33
C SER A 118 14.57 -28.95 23.08
N LEU A 119 14.09 -30.03 22.45
CA LEU A 119 13.15 -29.92 21.32
C LEU A 119 11.80 -29.35 21.74
N LEU A 120 11.31 -29.73 22.92
CA LEU A 120 10.05 -29.22 23.45
C LEU A 120 10.15 -27.73 23.79
N GLU A 121 11.25 -27.28 24.42
CA GLU A 121 11.50 -25.87 24.69
C GLU A 121 11.42 -25.03 23.41
N GLU A 122 12.03 -25.51 22.33
CA GLU A 122 12.06 -24.81 21.06
C GLU A 122 10.71 -24.80 20.33
N ALA A 123 9.94 -25.89 20.46
CA ALA A 123 8.57 -25.96 19.97
C ALA A 123 7.64 -25.02 20.76
N VAL A 124 7.84 -24.92 22.08
CA VAL A 124 7.10 -23.99 22.95
C VAL A 124 7.45 -22.54 22.61
N LEU A 125 8.71 -22.22 22.32
CA LEU A 125 9.11 -20.89 21.86
C LEU A 125 8.41 -20.51 20.55
N LEU A 126 8.42 -21.41 19.56
CA LEU A 126 7.68 -21.22 18.30
C LEU A 126 6.20 -20.94 18.55
N GLN A 127 5.58 -21.66 19.50
CA GLN A 127 4.17 -21.46 19.82
C GLN A 127 3.92 -20.08 20.46
N HIS A 128 4.78 -19.61 21.37
CA HIS A 128 4.69 -18.25 21.91
C HIS A 128 4.79 -17.18 20.81
N ILE A 129 5.73 -17.32 19.87
CA ILE A 129 5.86 -16.37 18.75
C ILE A 129 4.58 -16.35 17.88
N ILE A 130 3.96 -17.52 17.67
CA ILE A 130 2.70 -17.62 16.93
C ILE A 130 1.53 -17.00 17.71
N ASP A 131 1.47 -17.20 19.02
CA ASP A 131 0.43 -16.64 19.89
C ASP A 131 0.55 -15.11 19.94
N ASP A 132 1.77 -14.57 20.09
CA ASP A 132 2.06 -13.14 20.03
C ASP A 132 1.62 -12.50 18.69
N LEU A 133 1.65 -13.27 17.59
CA LEU A 133 1.14 -12.83 16.29
C LEU A 133 -0.38 -12.82 16.16
N GLN A 134 -1.08 -13.66 16.92
CA GLN A 134 -2.55 -13.71 16.90
C GLN A 134 -3.17 -12.59 17.73
N ASP A 135 -2.44 -12.07 18.72
CA ASP A 135 -2.88 -11.00 19.62
C ASP A 135 -2.69 -9.58 19.03
N LEU A 136 -2.09 -9.46 17.83
CA LEU A 136 -1.87 -8.21 17.08
C LEU A 136 -3.00 -7.90 16.08
#